data_AF-A0A166KPY7-F1
#
_entry.id   AF-A0A166KPY7-F1
#
_cell.length_a   1.000
_cell.length_b   1.000
_cell.length_c   1.000
_cell.angle_alpha   90.00
_cell.angle_beta   90.00
_cell.angle_gamma   90.00
#
_symmetry.space_group_name_H-M   'P 1'
#
loop_
_entity.id
_entity.type
_entity.pdbx_description
1 polymer ?
#
loop_
_entity_poly.entity_id
_entity_poly.type
_entity_poly.pdbx_seq_one_letter_code
_entity_poly.pdbx_strand_id
1 'polypeptide(L)'
;MNKLLLTLGVTALSPLALAKPVIVTSIKPVSMVVAAITGDRADIEQIVSNSASPHDFALRPSDLRKIANADTVVWVGESLERFLEKPLENAGKEDSSIEWLALNGMNLHNFAEGHEDHEDHDEHEDHEGHDHDKHHDDHDEHEGHDHDKHHDDHDEHEGHDHDKHHDDHDEHEGHDHDEHHEGHEGHDHSGVDPHVWLSPENAKVLAQAVTKRLSEIDAKNAAYYQTNLANFEQGLTAKDAQIRAALNKVNTVPYIVFHDGYSYFERHYGLQHAGEITVSPERKPGAKKVAELRHEIEENHVQCVFSEPQFSPAIVKALLDGSSVNTAPLDPLGGDIKLDSNAYYRFLDSLSGQFLSCLG
;
A
#
# COMPACT_ATOMS: atom_id res chain seq x y z
N MET A 1 13.18 -25.19 82.43
CA MET A 1 14.19 -25.35 81.35
C MET A 1 13.44 -25.36 80.02
N ASN A 2 13.95 -24.64 79.02
CA ASN A 2 13.15 -24.15 77.89
C ASN A 2 12.63 -25.26 76.96
N LYS A 3 11.38 -25.12 76.51
CA LYS A 3 10.88 -25.80 75.32
C LYS A 3 11.29 -24.99 74.10
N LEU A 4 12.13 -25.56 73.24
CA LEU A 4 12.55 -24.94 71.98
C LEU A 4 11.47 -25.23 70.92
N LEU A 5 10.73 -24.22 70.50
CA LEU A 5 9.79 -24.32 69.37
C LEU A 5 10.55 -24.12 68.06
N LEU A 6 10.68 -25.18 67.25
CA LEU A 6 11.05 -25.03 65.84
C LEU A 6 9.83 -24.51 65.06
N THR A 7 9.84 -23.22 64.73
CA THR A 7 8.95 -22.66 63.71
C THR A 7 9.45 -23.08 62.33
N LEU A 8 8.74 -24.01 61.69
CA LEU A 8 8.98 -24.38 60.30
C LEU A 8 8.54 -23.22 59.39
N GLY A 9 9.49 -22.43 58.92
CA GLY A 9 9.21 -21.30 58.03
C GLY A 9 8.80 -21.79 56.64
N VAL A 10 7.51 -21.69 56.31
CA VAL A 10 7.03 -21.93 54.95
C VAL A 10 7.35 -20.69 54.11
N THR A 11 8.45 -20.73 53.37
CA THR A 11 8.75 -19.76 52.32
C THR A 11 7.76 -19.95 51.18
N ALA A 12 6.78 -19.05 51.07
CA ALA A 12 5.91 -18.99 49.91
C ALA A 12 6.73 -18.59 48.67
N LEU A 13 6.92 -19.54 47.73
CA LEU A 13 7.36 -19.18 46.39
C LEU A 13 6.20 -18.48 45.70
N SER A 14 6.24 -17.15 45.64
CA SER A 14 5.40 -16.40 44.71
C SER A 14 5.69 -16.90 43.29
N PRO A 15 4.68 -17.28 42.49
CA PRO A 15 4.91 -17.64 41.11
C PRO A 15 5.47 -16.42 40.38
N LEU A 16 6.67 -16.56 39.80
CA LEU A 16 7.18 -15.63 38.80
C LEU A 16 6.22 -15.67 37.62
N ALA A 17 5.33 -14.68 37.55
CA ALA A 17 4.62 -14.36 36.33
C ALA A 17 5.68 -14.00 35.28
N LEU A 18 5.85 -14.86 34.28
CA LEU A 18 6.63 -14.48 33.11
C LEU A 18 5.93 -13.31 32.42
N ALA A 19 6.71 -12.36 31.92
CA ALA A 19 6.18 -11.35 31.01
C ALA A 19 5.59 -12.05 29.79
N LYS A 20 4.51 -11.48 29.25
CA LYS A 20 3.98 -11.91 27.96
C LYS A 20 4.98 -11.55 26.86
N PRO A 21 5.09 -12.34 25.78
CA PRO A 21 5.81 -11.91 24.59
C PRO A 21 5.20 -10.63 24.01
N VAL A 22 6.05 -9.73 23.52
CA VAL A 22 5.64 -8.51 22.79
C VAL A 22 5.80 -8.77 21.30
N ILE A 23 4.68 -8.77 20.58
CA ILE A 23 4.61 -9.02 19.14
C ILE A 23 4.35 -7.70 18.44
N VAL A 24 5.30 -7.24 17.64
CA VAL A 24 5.09 -6.06 16.79
C VAL A 24 4.55 -6.52 15.44
N THR A 25 3.56 -5.80 14.92
CA THR A 25 2.89 -6.10 13.66
C THR A 25 2.87 -4.87 12.76
N SER A 26 3.12 -5.03 11.46
CA SER A 26 3.17 -3.91 10.53
C SER A 26 1.81 -3.22 10.37
N ILE A 27 0.84 -3.93 9.79
CA ILE A 27 -0.49 -3.46 9.42
C ILE A 27 -1.60 -4.18 10.20
N LYS A 28 -2.80 -3.58 10.20
CA LYS A 28 -3.95 -4.08 10.97
C LYS A 28 -4.35 -5.54 10.65
N PRO A 29 -4.43 -6.00 9.38
CA PRO A 29 -4.75 -7.39 9.06
C PRO A 29 -3.76 -8.40 9.65
N VAL A 30 -2.45 -8.07 9.65
CA VAL A 30 -1.41 -8.88 10.31
C VAL A 30 -1.69 -8.99 11.81
N SER A 31 -2.01 -7.88 12.48
CA SER A 31 -2.42 -7.88 13.89
C SER A 31 -3.61 -8.81 14.13
N MET A 32 -4.59 -8.86 13.23
CA MET A 32 -5.79 -9.70 13.38
C MET A 32 -5.47 -11.20 13.31
N VAL A 33 -4.59 -11.63 12.40
CA VAL A 33 -4.15 -13.03 12.31
C VAL A 33 -3.32 -13.40 13.55
N VAL A 34 -2.41 -12.52 13.99
CA VAL A 34 -1.64 -12.72 15.22
C VAL A 34 -2.57 -12.84 16.45
N ALA A 35 -3.58 -11.98 16.58
CA ALA A 35 -4.55 -12.00 17.68
C ALA A 35 -5.43 -13.26 17.72
N ALA A 36 -5.68 -13.89 16.56
CA ALA A 36 -6.34 -15.19 16.49
C ALA A 36 -5.53 -16.29 17.19
N ILE A 37 -4.19 -16.23 17.11
CA ILE A 37 -3.29 -17.19 17.73
C ILE A 37 -2.96 -16.82 19.18
N THR A 38 -2.54 -15.58 19.45
CA THR A 38 -2.02 -15.17 20.75
C THR A 38 -3.09 -15.06 21.84
N GLY A 39 -4.33 -14.69 21.47
CA GLY A 39 -5.40 -14.43 22.42
C GLY A 39 -5.00 -13.42 23.50
N ASP A 40 -4.98 -13.86 24.77
CA ASP A 40 -4.57 -13.04 25.91
C ASP A 40 -3.08 -13.20 26.32
N ARG A 41 -2.32 -14.06 25.62
CA ARG A 41 -0.99 -14.54 26.06
C ARG A 41 0.20 -13.75 25.55
N ALA A 42 0.03 -12.96 24.50
CA ALA A 42 1.01 -12.00 24.02
C ALA A 42 0.38 -10.61 23.95
N ASP A 43 1.20 -9.57 24.09
CA ASP A 43 0.77 -8.19 23.84
C ASP A 43 1.14 -7.82 22.41
N ILE A 44 0.21 -7.19 21.68
CA ILE A 44 0.37 -6.85 20.24
C ILE A 44 0.49 -5.35 20.09
N GLU A 45 1.55 -4.90 19.42
CA GLU A 45 1.73 -3.50 19.04
C GLU A 45 1.75 -3.34 17.51
N GLN A 46 0.95 -2.42 16.99
CA GLN A 46 0.82 -2.16 15.55
C GLN A 46 1.69 -0.96 15.15
N ILE A 47 2.36 -1.01 13.99
CA ILE A 47 3.20 0.08 13.46
C ILE A 47 2.35 1.09 12.69
N VAL A 48 1.81 0.68 11.54
CA VAL A 48 1.01 1.52 10.64
C VAL A 48 -0.35 1.77 11.28
N SER A 49 -0.73 3.04 11.45
CA SER A 49 -2.04 3.39 12.02
C SER A 49 -3.18 3.08 11.07
N ASN A 50 -4.37 2.76 11.59
CA ASN A 50 -5.55 2.37 10.81
C ASN A 50 -6.00 3.37 9.73
N SER A 51 -5.61 4.64 9.84
CA SER A 51 -5.91 5.73 8.89
C SER A 51 -4.75 6.08 7.96
N ALA A 52 -3.67 5.30 7.96
CA ALA A 52 -2.50 5.52 7.11
C ALA A 52 -2.38 4.40 6.08
N SER A 53 -2.03 4.77 4.85
CA SER A 53 -1.58 3.84 3.82
C SER A 53 -0.26 3.19 4.23
N PRO A 54 -0.05 1.88 4.04
CA PRO A 54 1.26 1.27 4.22
C PRO A 54 2.24 1.67 3.12
N HIS A 55 1.76 2.03 1.93
CA HIS A 55 2.60 2.34 0.76
C HIS A 55 3.46 3.61 0.93
N ASP A 56 3.04 4.56 1.78
CA ASP A 56 3.77 5.81 2.09
C ASP A 56 3.92 6.04 3.61
N PHE A 57 4.18 4.97 4.38
CA PHE A 57 4.26 5.10 5.83
C PHE A 57 5.64 5.55 6.34
N ALA A 58 5.72 6.78 6.85
CA ALA A 58 6.89 7.29 7.56
C ALA A 58 6.97 6.81 9.03
N LEU A 59 7.97 5.99 9.36
CA LEU A 59 8.24 5.55 10.74
C LEU A 59 8.57 6.71 11.68
N ARG A 60 8.01 6.67 12.89
CA ARG A 60 8.35 7.63 13.96
C ARG A 60 9.39 7.02 14.91
N PRO A 61 10.13 7.83 15.69
CA PRO A 61 11.02 7.34 16.74
C PRO A 61 10.35 6.46 17.80
N SER A 62 9.02 6.53 17.96
CA SER A 62 8.25 5.61 18.80
C SER A 62 8.18 4.21 18.21
N ASP A 63 8.02 4.09 16.89
CA ASP A 63 7.82 2.80 16.22
C ASP A 63 9.13 2.02 16.13
N LEU A 64 10.26 2.72 15.93
CA LEU A 64 11.62 2.15 16.08
C LEU A 64 11.84 1.53 17.48
N ARG A 65 11.31 2.15 18.55
CA ARG A 65 11.39 1.57 19.90
C ARG A 65 10.52 0.33 20.07
N LYS A 66 9.37 0.24 19.37
CA LYS A 66 8.57 -1.00 19.35
C LYS A 66 9.39 -2.14 18.76
N ILE A 67 9.94 -1.92 17.56
CA ILE A 67 10.77 -2.89 16.82
C ILE A 67 11.92 -3.40 17.69
N ALA A 68 12.68 -2.49 18.31
CA ALA A 68 13.81 -2.87 19.18
C ALA A 68 13.37 -3.74 20.38
N ASN A 69 12.23 -3.43 21.00
CA ASN A 69 11.71 -4.12 22.19
C ASN A 69 10.93 -5.41 21.88
N ALA A 70 10.61 -5.70 20.62
CA ALA A 70 9.80 -6.86 20.23
C ALA A 70 10.52 -8.20 20.43
N ASP A 71 9.80 -9.25 20.83
CA ASP A 71 10.32 -10.63 20.81
C ASP A 71 10.28 -11.24 19.39
N THR A 72 9.38 -10.72 18.56
CA THR A 72 9.28 -10.98 17.12
C THR A 72 8.49 -9.86 16.44
N VAL A 73 8.83 -9.58 15.19
CA VAL A 73 8.09 -8.64 14.32
C VAL A 73 7.43 -9.43 13.21
N VAL A 74 6.16 -9.18 12.93
CA VAL A 74 5.39 -9.81 11.85
C VAL A 74 5.00 -8.74 10.84
N TRP A 75 5.38 -8.93 9.58
CA TRP A 75 5.19 -7.95 8.51
C TRP A 75 4.91 -8.66 7.18
N VAL A 76 4.44 -7.93 6.17
CA VAL A 76 4.11 -8.52 4.86
C VAL A 76 5.39 -8.79 4.08
N GLY A 77 6.24 -7.78 3.91
CA GLY A 77 7.56 -7.88 3.27
C GLY A 77 7.98 -6.60 2.55
N GLU A 78 9.17 -6.61 1.94
CA GLU A 78 9.76 -5.42 1.30
C GLU A 78 8.80 -4.72 0.32
N SER A 79 8.11 -5.49 -0.54
CA SER A 79 7.26 -4.91 -1.59
C SER A 79 6.03 -4.14 -1.09
N LEU A 80 5.72 -4.20 0.21
CA LEU A 80 4.74 -3.34 0.86
C LEU A 80 5.39 -2.35 1.84
N GLU A 81 6.30 -2.85 2.69
CA GLU A 81 6.77 -2.13 3.86
C GLU A 81 8.30 -2.00 3.87
N ARG A 82 8.92 -1.68 2.73
CA ARG A 82 10.36 -1.36 2.58
C ARG A 82 10.93 -0.47 3.67
N PHE A 83 10.12 0.41 4.27
CA PHE A 83 10.50 1.21 5.44
C PHE A 83 10.89 0.39 6.68
N LEU A 84 10.60 -0.92 6.75
CA LEU A 84 10.91 -1.81 7.88
C LEU A 84 12.26 -2.53 7.77
N GLU A 85 12.83 -2.75 6.58
CA GLU A 85 14.07 -3.52 6.40
C GLU A 85 15.23 -3.00 7.26
N LYS A 86 15.69 -1.78 6.98
CA LYS A 86 16.81 -1.16 7.71
C LYS A 86 16.52 -1.09 9.22
N PRO A 87 15.31 -0.73 9.70
CA PRO A 87 14.97 -0.83 11.13
C PRO A 87 15.06 -2.25 11.73
N LEU A 88 14.70 -3.30 10.98
CA LEU A 88 14.81 -4.69 11.44
C LEU A 88 16.27 -5.13 11.53
N GLU A 89 17.08 -4.84 10.51
CA GLU A 89 18.54 -5.06 10.49
C GLU A 89 19.22 -4.32 11.67
N ASN A 90 19.01 -3.00 11.78
CA ASN A 90 19.61 -2.18 12.84
C ASN A 90 19.19 -2.60 14.26
N ALA A 91 18.01 -3.23 14.42
CA ALA A 91 17.54 -3.76 15.69
C ALA A 91 17.99 -5.21 15.97
N GLY A 92 18.71 -5.85 15.03
CA GLY A 92 19.10 -7.26 15.10
C GLY A 92 17.90 -8.20 15.13
N LYS A 93 16.84 -7.87 14.36
CA LYS A 93 15.55 -8.57 14.37
C LYS A 93 15.30 -9.48 13.18
N GLU A 94 16.14 -9.47 12.15
CA GLU A 94 16.01 -10.27 10.91
C GLU A 94 15.62 -11.73 11.20
N ASP A 95 16.51 -12.49 11.87
CA ASP A 95 16.30 -13.88 12.31
C ASP A 95 15.08 -14.10 13.23
N SER A 96 14.61 -13.03 13.88
CA SER A 96 13.50 -13.07 14.82
C SER A 96 12.15 -12.68 14.19
N SER A 97 12.17 -12.17 12.96
CA SER A 97 11.00 -11.64 12.27
C SER A 97 10.29 -12.71 11.44
N ILE A 98 9.02 -12.43 11.11
CA ILE A 98 8.21 -13.21 10.18
C ILE A 98 7.83 -12.27 9.04
N GLU A 99 8.50 -12.41 7.91
CA GLU A 99 8.10 -11.85 6.63
C GLU A 99 7.09 -12.78 5.97
N TRP A 100 5.86 -12.31 5.73
CA TRP A 100 4.76 -13.12 5.23
C TRP A 100 5.00 -13.60 3.79
N LEU A 101 5.49 -12.73 2.90
CA LEU A 101 5.77 -13.05 1.50
C LEU A 101 6.84 -14.15 1.36
N ALA A 102 7.81 -14.20 2.28
CA ALA A 102 8.87 -15.21 2.31
C ALA A 102 8.44 -16.57 2.90
N LEU A 103 7.18 -16.74 3.34
CA LEU A 103 6.73 -18.00 3.94
C LEU A 103 6.54 -19.12 2.91
N ASN A 104 7.06 -20.30 3.24
CA ASN A 104 6.81 -21.52 2.47
C ASN A 104 5.31 -21.87 2.49
N GLY A 105 4.74 -22.14 1.31
CA GLY A 105 3.33 -22.52 1.14
C GLY A 105 2.39 -21.37 0.82
N MET A 106 2.90 -20.14 0.68
CA MET A 106 2.14 -19.00 0.16
C MET A 106 1.62 -19.25 -1.25
N ASN A 107 0.39 -18.82 -1.51
CA ASN A 107 -0.14 -18.65 -2.86
C ASN A 107 0.12 -17.20 -3.27
N LEU A 108 1.04 -17.00 -4.21
CA LEU A 108 1.49 -15.69 -4.68
C LEU A 108 1.20 -15.55 -6.18
N HIS A 109 0.86 -14.35 -6.60
CA HIS A 109 0.78 -13.97 -8.01
C HIS A 109 1.35 -12.57 -8.20
N ASN A 110 1.64 -12.20 -9.44
CA ASN A 110 1.92 -10.82 -9.79
C ASN A 110 0.64 -10.00 -9.78
N PHE A 111 0.77 -8.67 -9.77
CA PHE A 111 -0.32 -7.78 -10.19
C PHE A 111 -0.93 -8.26 -11.52
N ALA A 112 -2.17 -7.86 -11.81
CA ALA A 112 -2.75 -8.19 -13.11
C ALA A 112 -1.84 -7.62 -14.21
N GLU A 113 -1.36 -8.47 -15.13
CA GLU A 113 -0.79 -7.97 -16.38
C GLU A 113 -1.88 -7.12 -17.02
N GLY A 114 -1.62 -5.82 -17.13
CA GLY A 114 -2.63 -4.83 -17.50
C GLY A 114 -3.31 -5.21 -18.81
N HIS A 115 -4.57 -4.79 -18.96
CA HIS A 115 -5.25 -4.90 -20.24
C HIS A 115 -4.36 -4.27 -21.31
N GLU A 116 -3.77 -5.11 -22.18
CA GLU A 116 -2.90 -4.64 -23.25
C GLU A 116 -3.69 -3.66 -24.11
N ASP A 117 -3.28 -2.38 -24.10
CA ASP A 117 -3.82 -1.38 -24.99
C ASP A 117 -3.70 -1.90 -26.42
N HIS A 118 -4.85 -2.05 -27.09
CA HIS A 118 -4.89 -2.29 -28.52
C HIS A 118 -4.40 -1.00 -29.22
N GLU A 119 -3.08 -0.85 -29.34
CA GLU A 119 -2.49 0.06 -30.32
C GLU A 119 -2.87 -0.44 -31.72
N ASP A 120 -3.96 0.12 -32.26
CA ASP A 120 -4.29 0.03 -33.67
C ASP A 120 -3.11 0.62 -34.47
N HIS A 121 -2.27 -0.25 -35.02
CA HIS A 121 -1.27 0.14 -36.00
C HIS A 121 -1.97 0.51 -37.31
N ASP A 122 -2.28 1.80 -37.47
CA ASP A 122 -2.62 2.39 -38.76
C ASP A 122 -1.47 2.14 -39.76
N GLU A 123 -1.66 1.19 -40.67
CA GLU A 123 -0.75 0.91 -41.78
C GLU A 123 -0.75 2.08 -42.77
N HIS A 124 0.19 3.01 -42.60
CA HIS A 124 0.51 4.00 -43.63
C HIS A 124 1.25 3.35 -44.80
N GLU A 125 0.49 2.83 -45.78
CA GLU A 125 0.98 2.73 -47.16
C GLU A 125 1.22 4.15 -47.71
N ASP A 126 2.45 4.49 -48.11
CA ASP A 126 2.68 5.56 -49.08
C ASP A 126 4.01 5.40 -49.85
N HIS A 127 3.86 4.89 -51.08
CA HIS A 127 4.55 5.17 -52.34
C HIS A 127 6.08 5.38 -52.48
N GLU A 128 6.59 4.77 -53.57
CA GLU A 128 7.97 4.82 -54.05
C GLU A 128 8.41 6.19 -54.62
N GLY A 129 9.69 6.52 -54.39
CA GLY A 129 10.58 7.09 -55.41
C GLY A 129 10.78 8.61 -55.44
N HIS A 130 12.03 9.06 -55.27
CA HIS A 130 12.79 9.76 -56.33
C HIS A 130 14.28 9.98 -55.97
N ASP A 131 15.08 10.28 -56.99
CA ASP A 131 16.56 10.28 -56.98
C ASP A 131 17.23 11.29 -56.04
N HIS A 132 18.42 10.90 -55.56
CA HIS A 132 19.45 11.83 -55.10
C HIS A 132 20.40 12.18 -56.26
N ASP A 133 20.53 13.47 -56.57
CA ASP A 133 21.79 13.98 -57.13
C ASP A 133 22.10 15.41 -56.68
N LYS A 134 23.34 15.84 -56.90
CA LYS A 134 24.07 16.74 -55.98
C LYS A 134 24.28 18.19 -56.44
N HIS A 135 24.77 18.97 -55.47
CA HIS A 135 25.83 20.00 -55.56
C HIS A 135 25.49 21.49 -55.70
N HIS A 136 26.40 22.27 -55.08
CA HIS A 136 26.76 23.68 -55.28
C HIS A 136 25.83 24.76 -54.71
N ASP A 137 26.33 25.92 -54.24
CA ASP A 137 27.62 26.30 -53.61
C ASP A 137 27.41 27.74 -53.05
N ASP A 138 28.17 28.11 -52.02
CA ASP A 138 28.81 29.41 -51.77
C ASP A 138 28.09 30.79 -51.76
N HIS A 139 28.51 31.55 -50.74
CA HIS A 139 28.92 32.97 -50.73
C HIS A 139 27.91 34.15 -50.71
N ASP A 140 28.00 34.87 -49.57
CA ASP A 140 28.34 36.30 -49.41
C ASP A 140 27.38 37.44 -49.80
N GLU A 141 26.94 38.13 -48.74
CA GLU A 141 27.14 39.56 -48.44
C GLU A 141 26.32 40.71 -49.12
N HIS A 142 26.09 41.69 -48.24
CA HIS A 142 25.87 43.14 -48.43
C HIS A 142 24.53 43.72 -48.95
N GLU A 143 23.88 44.37 -47.96
CA GLU A 143 23.37 45.76 -47.98
C GLU A 143 22.22 46.22 -48.91
N GLY A 144 21.26 46.90 -48.26
CA GLY A 144 20.70 48.14 -48.80
C GLY A 144 19.23 48.43 -48.47
N HIS A 145 19.01 49.43 -47.61
CA HIS A 145 18.05 50.55 -47.79
C HIS A 145 16.55 50.27 -48.09
N ASP A 146 15.55 51.05 -47.63
CA ASP A 146 15.40 52.14 -46.66
C ASP A 146 13.88 52.47 -46.55
N HIS A 147 13.46 53.36 -45.64
CA HIS A 147 12.15 54.06 -45.61
C HIS A 147 10.85 53.22 -45.37
N ASP A 148 9.76 53.74 -44.78
CA ASP A 148 9.55 54.97 -44.01
C ASP A 148 8.31 54.86 -43.08
N LYS A 149 8.45 55.43 -41.86
CA LYS A 149 7.49 56.21 -41.05
C LYS A 149 5.95 55.99 -41.18
N HIS A 150 5.27 55.78 -40.04
CA HIS A 150 4.51 56.79 -39.25
C HIS A 150 3.68 56.07 -38.15
N HIS A 151 3.81 56.38 -36.84
CA HIS A 151 3.18 57.51 -36.09
C HIS A 151 1.64 57.35 -35.99
N ASP A 152 0.91 57.58 -34.88
CA ASP A 152 1.16 58.08 -33.50
C ASP A 152 0.35 57.17 -32.50
N ASP A 153 0.30 57.30 -31.16
CA ASP A 153 0.69 58.37 -30.21
C ASP A 153 0.99 57.78 -28.77
N HIS A 154 1.07 58.64 -27.75
CA HIS A 154 1.46 58.48 -26.32
C HIS A 154 0.29 58.20 -25.31
N ASP A 155 0.52 57.78 -24.05
CA ASP A 155 0.83 58.61 -22.85
C ASP A 155 1.33 57.73 -21.66
N GLU A 156 2.48 58.03 -21.02
CA GLU A 156 2.67 58.73 -19.70
C GLU A 156 2.35 57.89 -18.42
N HIS A 157 3.10 57.90 -17.30
CA HIS A 157 4.41 58.46 -16.93
C HIS A 157 4.95 57.80 -15.62
N GLU A 158 6.29 57.76 -15.47
CA GLU A 158 7.10 57.87 -14.22
C GLU A 158 7.02 56.83 -13.06
N GLY A 159 8.11 56.60 -12.31
CA GLY A 159 9.38 57.36 -12.27
C GLY A 159 10.60 56.67 -11.62
N HIS A 160 11.68 57.47 -11.58
CA HIS A 160 13.06 57.21 -11.16
C HIS A 160 13.19 56.86 -9.64
N ASP A 161 14.32 56.42 -9.06
CA ASP A 161 15.71 56.84 -9.33
C ASP A 161 16.79 55.83 -8.84
N HIS A 162 18.05 56.11 -9.21
CA HIS A 162 19.24 55.30 -8.97
C HIS A 162 19.85 55.50 -7.56
N ASP A 163 20.69 54.55 -7.12
CA ASP A 163 22.07 54.91 -6.78
C ASP A 163 23.07 53.74 -6.85
N LYS A 164 24.37 54.05 -6.89
CA LYS A 164 25.49 53.14 -7.22
C LYS A 164 26.35 52.80 -5.99
N HIS A 165 27.07 51.66 -6.00
CA HIS A 165 28.54 51.63 -6.19
C HIS A 165 29.22 50.27 -5.85
N HIS A 166 30.09 49.85 -6.78
CA HIS A 166 31.35 49.08 -6.68
C HIS A 166 31.54 47.86 -5.76
N ASP A 167 31.91 46.76 -6.44
CA ASP A 167 33.17 46.00 -6.32
C ASP A 167 33.69 45.61 -4.93
N ASP A 168 33.74 44.29 -4.68
CA ASP A 168 35.00 43.60 -4.44
C ASP A 168 34.88 42.13 -4.88
N HIS A 169 35.93 41.59 -5.51
CA HIS A 169 36.12 40.15 -5.70
C HIS A 169 36.79 39.59 -4.44
N ASP A 170 36.42 38.39 -3.99
CA ASP A 170 37.42 37.34 -3.76
C ASP A 170 36.84 35.94 -3.48
N GLU A 171 37.67 34.96 -3.84
CA GLU A 171 37.75 33.56 -3.40
C GLU A 171 36.56 32.59 -3.60
N HIS A 172 36.82 31.61 -4.49
CA HIS A 172 36.06 30.37 -4.62
C HIS A 172 36.33 29.43 -3.43
N GLU A 173 35.29 28.93 -2.77
CA GLU A 173 35.31 27.57 -2.22
C GLU A 173 34.26 26.72 -2.93
N GLY A 174 34.63 25.48 -3.25
CA GLY A 174 33.79 24.57 -4.03
C GLY A 174 32.66 23.99 -3.20
N HIS A 175 31.42 24.29 -3.61
CA HIS A 175 30.31 23.43 -3.25
C HIS A 175 30.27 22.24 -4.21
N ASP A 176 30.77 21.09 -3.74
CA ASP A 176 30.37 19.79 -4.29
C ASP A 176 28.85 19.69 -4.17
N HIS A 177 28.16 19.93 -5.28
CA HIS A 177 26.78 19.52 -5.43
C HIS A 177 26.79 18.04 -5.80
N ASP A 178 26.83 17.18 -4.78
CA ASP A 178 26.35 15.82 -4.89
C ASP A 178 24.85 15.89 -5.25
N GLU A 179 24.57 15.95 -6.55
CA GLU A 179 23.23 15.75 -7.13
C GLU A 179 22.82 14.30 -6.92
N HIS A 180 22.49 13.95 -5.67
CA HIS A 180 21.62 12.84 -5.35
C HIS A 180 20.21 13.17 -5.84
N HIS A 181 20.05 13.13 -7.17
CA HIS A 181 18.79 12.81 -7.81
C HIS A 181 18.42 11.37 -7.41
N GLU A 182 17.92 11.21 -6.18
CA GLU A 182 17.03 10.09 -5.88
C GLU A 182 15.78 10.31 -6.73
N GLY A 183 15.80 9.71 -7.92
CA GLY A 183 14.63 9.63 -8.76
C GLY A 183 13.52 8.98 -7.95
N HIS A 184 12.41 9.71 -7.80
CA HIS A 184 11.17 9.13 -7.28
C HIS A 184 10.65 8.11 -8.30
N GLU A 185 11.21 6.90 -8.25
CA GLU A 185 10.66 5.74 -8.95
C GLU A 185 9.28 5.46 -8.35
N GLY A 186 8.27 6.03 -8.99
CA GLY A 186 6.88 5.80 -8.62
C GLY A 186 6.58 4.33 -8.80
N HIS A 187 6.09 3.69 -7.75
CA HIS A 187 5.76 2.27 -7.65
C HIS A 187 5.22 1.70 -8.97
N ASP A 188 6.11 1.01 -9.68
CA ASP A 188 5.78 0.25 -10.88
C ASP A 188 4.99 -1.00 -10.45
N HIS A 189 3.94 -1.35 -11.17
CA HIS A 189 3.11 -2.53 -10.87
C HIS A 189 3.73 -3.79 -11.49
N SER A 190 5.03 -3.95 -11.29
CA SER A 190 5.80 -5.10 -11.74
C SER A 190 6.22 -5.96 -10.54
N GLY A 191 6.02 -7.27 -10.68
CA GLY A 191 6.31 -8.25 -9.63
C GLY A 191 5.09 -8.65 -8.78
N VAL A 192 5.37 -9.26 -7.62
CA VAL A 192 4.39 -9.95 -6.77
C VAL A 192 3.47 -8.95 -6.06
N ASP A 193 2.17 -9.13 -6.21
CA ASP A 193 1.15 -8.36 -5.47
C ASP A 193 1.35 -8.59 -3.95
N PRO A 194 1.60 -7.53 -3.16
CA PRO A 194 1.80 -7.64 -1.73
C PRO A 194 0.52 -7.83 -0.91
N HIS A 195 -0.69 -7.69 -1.48
CA HIS A 195 -1.96 -7.65 -0.73
C HIS A 195 -2.43 -9.04 -0.22
N VAL A 196 -1.49 -9.91 0.13
CA VAL A 196 -1.67 -11.33 0.48
C VAL A 196 -2.61 -11.58 1.66
N TRP A 197 -2.81 -10.60 2.54
CA TRP A 197 -3.71 -10.73 3.70
C TRP A 197 -5.19 -10.83 3.32
N LEU A 198 -5.52 -10.52 2.07
CA LEU A 198 -6.86 -10.68 1.50
C LEU A 198 -7.18 -12.13 1.07
N SER A 199 -6.17 -13.01 1.00
CA SER A 199 -6.35 -14.45 0.76
C SER A 199 -6.55 -15.20 2.09
N PRO A 200 -7.71 -15.88 2.30
CA PRO A 200 -7.92 -16.74 3.46
C PRO A 200 -6.90 -17.88 3.57
N GLU A 201 -6.37 -18.39 2.45
CA GLU A 201 -5.35 -19.45 2.49
C GLU A 201 -3.99 -18.90 2.95
N ASN A 202 -3.58 -17.72 2.47
CA ASN A 202 -2.34 -17.07 2.91
C ASN A 202 -2.41 -16.69 4.40
N ALA A 203 -3.59 -16.35 4.93
CA ALA A 203 -3.79 -16.13 6.36
C ALA A 203 -3.59 -17.39 7.21
N LYS A 204 -3.90 -18.59 6.69
CA LYS A 204 -3.55 -19.86 7.37
C LYS A 204 -2.04 -20.06 7.42
N VAL A 205 -1.33 -19.77 6.31
CA VAL A 205 0.14 -19.86 6.26
C VAL A 205 0.79 -18.96 7.31
N LEU A 206 0.34 -17.70 7.43
CA LEU A 206 0.82 -16.81 8.49
C LEU A 206 0.48 -17.34 9.89
N ALA A 207 -0.76 -17.78 10.11
CA ALA A 207 -1.21 -18.31 11.39
C ALA A 207 -0.36 -19.52 11.86
N GLN A 208 0.04 -20.39 10.93
CA GLN A 208 0.95 -21.51 11.18
C GLN A 208 2.36 -21.04 11.57
N ALA A 209 2.93 -20.08 10.81
CA ALA A 209 4.25 -19.51 11.10
C ALA A 209 4.29 -18.79 12.46
N VAL A 210 3.27 -17.98 12.76
CA VAL A 210 3.10 -17.29 14.04
C VAL A 210 2.95 -18.29 15.19
N THR A 211 2.13 -19.34 15.03
CA THR A 211 2.00 -20.42 16.01
C THR A 211 3.33 -21.11 16.31
N LYS A 212 4.12 -21.40 15.28
CA LYS A 212 5.46 -21.99 15.42
C LYS A 212 6.36 -21.06 16.24
N ARG A 213 6.51 -19.80 15.81
CA ARG A 213 7.37 -18.80 16.47
C ARG A 213 6.99 -18.57 17.93
N LEU A 214 5.68 -18.42 18.22
CA LEU A 214 5.16 -18.27 19.58
C LEU A 214 5.44 -19.51 20.46
N SER A 215 5.38 -20.72 19.87
CA SER A 215 5.72 -21.96 20.58
C SER A 215 7.20 -22.09 20.91
N GLU A 216 8.08 -21.44 20.14
CA GLU A 216 9.53 -21.37 20.40
C GLU A 216 9.85 -20.37 21.53
N ILE A 217 9.32 -19.14 21.45
CA ILE A 217 9.63 -18.07 22.42
C ILE A 217 8.82 -18.20 23.74
N ASP A 218 7.66 -18.86 23.71
CA ASP A 218 6.79 -19.08 24.87
C ASP A 218 6.24 -20.53 24.88
N ALA A 219 7.18 -21.47 25.04
CA ALA A 219 6.90 -22.90 25.10
C ALA A 219 5.87 -23.32 26.19
N LYS A 220 5.61 -22.49 27.20
CA LYS A 220 4.60 -22.78 28.24
C LYS A 220 3.17 -22.64 27.71
N ASN A 221 2.93 -21.76 26.72
CA ASN A 221 1.63 -21.58 26.09
C ASN A 221 1.54 -22.26 24.71
N ALA A 222 2.55 -23.02 24.26
CA ALA A 222 2.56 -23.72 22.96
C ALA A 222 1.27 -24.53 22.67
N ALA A 223 0.76 -25.29 23.66
CA ALA A 223 -0.50 -26.05 23.49
C ALA A 223 -1.74 -25.15 23.33
N TYR A 224 -1.73 -23.94 23.91
CA TYR A 224 -2.77 -22.94 23.74
C TYR A 224 -2.71 -22.34 22.33
N TYR A 225 -1.52 -21.97 21.83
CA TYR A 225 -1.33 -21.47 20.46
C TYR A 225 -1.76 -22.51 19.40
N GLN A 226 -1.38 -23.78 19.58
CA GLN A 226 -1.81 -24.89 18.71
C GLN A 226 -3.34 -25.10 18.73
N THR A 227 -3.99 -24.94 19.89
CA THR A 227 -5.46 -25.02 19.99
C THR A 227 -6.13 -23.86 19.25
N ASN A 228 -5.59 -22.65 19.41
CA ASN A 228 -6.08 -21.46 18.72
C ASN A 228 -5.88 -21.54 17.20
N LEU A 229 -4.76 -22.11 16.72
CA LEU A 229 -4.53 -22.37 15.30
C LEU A 229 -5.62 -23.28 14.70
N ALA A 230 -5.90 -24.41 15.34
CA ALA A 230 -6.94 -25.33 14.86
C ALA A 230 -8.34 -24.66 14.84
N ASN A 231 -8.66 -23.87 15.87
CA ASN A 231 -9.88 -23.06 15.90
C ASN A 231 -9.90 -21.98 14.80
N PHE A 232 -8.75 -21.38 14.49
CA PHE A 232 -8.59 -20.38 13.44
C PHE A 232 -8.82 -20.97 12.05
N GLU A 233 -8.15 -22.08 11.72
CA GLU A 233 -8.28 -22.75 10.43
C GLU A 233 -9.71 -23.26 10.20
N GLN A 234 -10.35 -23.83 11.23
CA GLN A 234 -11.73 -24.30 11.15
C GLN A 234 -12.73 -23.15 10.96
N GLY A 235 -12.63 -22.09 11.77
CA GLY A 235 -13.53 -20.95 11.69
C GLY A 235 -13.35 -20.16 10.39
N LEU A 236 -12.11 -20.02 9.90
CA LEU A 236 -11.80 -19.38 8.63
C LEU A 236 -12.41 -20.16 7.46
N THR A 237 -12.28 -21.49 7.46
CA THR A 237 -12.89 -22.36 6.43
C THR A 237 -14.43 -22.23 6.41
N ALA A 238 -15.06 -22.11 7.59
CA ALA A 238 -16.50 -21.88 7.67
C ALA A 238 -16.91 -20.48 7.19
N LYS A 239 -16.10 -19.44 7.46
CA LYS A 239 -16.34 -18.06 7.03
C LYS A 239 -16.13 -17.89 5.52
N ASP A 240 -15.08 -18.46 4.94
CA ASP A 240 -14.83 -18.51 3.50
C ASP A 240 -16.04 -19.07 2.74
N ALA A 241 -16.53 -20.25 3.15
CA ALA A 241 -17.69 -20.88 2.51
C ALA A 241 -18.96 -20.00 2.55
N GLN A 242 -19.16 -19.22 3.62
CA GLN A 242 -20.27 -18.26 3.73
C GLN A 242 -20.09 -17.08 2.76
N ILE A 243 -18.89 -16.48 2.73
CA ILE A 243 -18.59 -15.32 1.89
C ILE A 243 -18.70 -15.71 0.41
N ARG A 244 -18.12 -16.84 0.01
CA ARG A 244 -18.22 -17.39 -1.35
C ARG A 244 -19.68 -17.57 -1.80
N ALA A 245 -20.52 -18.13 -0.94
CA ALA A 245 -21.95 -18.31 -1.23
C ALA A 245 -22.74 -16.98 -1.32
N ALA A 246 -22.24 -15.90 -0.71
CA ALA A 246 -22.83 -14.57 -0.82
C ALA A 246 -22.35 -13.84 -2.09
N LEU A 247 -21.04 -13.77 -2.32
CA LEU A 247 -20.42 -13.06 -3.44
C LEU A 247 -20.73 -13.69 -4.81
N ASN A 248 -20.92 -15.00 -4.89
CA ASN A 248 -21.39 -15.70 -6.11
C ASN A 248 -22.73 -15.18 -6.69
N LYS A 249 -23.45 -14.29 -5.98
CA LYS A 249 -24.69 -13.66 -6.46
C LYS A 249 -24.46 -12.38 -7.26
N VAL A 250 -23.28 -11.78 -7.10
CA VAL A 250 -22.93 -10.44 -7.63
C VAL A 250 -21.65 -10.47 -8.46
N ASN A 251 -21.07 -11.65 -8.68
CA ASN A 251 -19.74 -11.80 -9.27
C ASN A 251 -19.64 -11.54 -10.79
N THR A 252 -20.76 -11.21 -11.44
CA THR A 252 -20.82 -10.75 -12.83
C THR A 252 -21.21 -9.27 -12.94
N VAL A 253 -21.29 -8.54 -11.82
CA VAL A 253 -21.60 -7.11 -11.81
C VAL A 253 -20.29 -6.34 -12.05
N PRO A 254 -20.17 -5.51 -13.10
CA PRO A 254 -18.94 -4.76 -13.37
C PRO A 254 -18.75 -3.64 -12.35
N TYR A 255 -17.54 -3.54 -11.80
CA TYR A 255 -17.15 -2.51 -10.82
C TYR A 255 -15.72 -2.06 -11.01
N ILE A 256 -15.40 -0.87 -10.50
CA ILE A 256 -14.05 -0.30 -10.44
C ILE A 256 -13.61 -0.17 -8.98
N VAL A 257 -12.34 -0.44 -8.70
CA VAL A 257 -11.70 -0.25 -7.39
C VAL A 257 -10.87 1.03 -7.34
N PHE A 258 -10.46 1.48 -6.15
CA PHE A 258 -9.66 2.71 -6.05
C PHE A 258 -8.21 2.48 -6.50
N HIS A 259 -7.55 1.43 -6.00
CA HIS A 259 -6.26 0.94 -6.49
C HIS A 259 -6.29 -0.59 -6.69
N ASP A 260 -5.38 -1.12 -7.52
CA ASP A 260 -5.19 -2.57 -7.58
C ASP A 260 -4.50 -3.07 -6.31
N GLY A 261 -5.32 -3.63 -5.43
CA GLY A 261 -4.88 -4.31 -4.21
C GLY A 261 -5.87 -5.35 -3.72
N TYR A 262 -6.78 -5.82 -4.59
CA TYR A 262 -7.88 -6.72 -4.23
C TYR A 262 -7.76 -8.11 -4.87
N SER A 263 -6.81 -8.30 -5.78
CA SER A 263 -6.74 -9.44 -6.67
C SER A 263 -6.73 -10.80 -5.95
N TYR A 264 -6.13 -10.91 -4.75
CA TYR A 264 -6.21 -12.11 -3.89
C TYR A 264 -7.62 -12.42 -3.39
N PHE A 265 -8.40 -11.39 -2.98
CA PHE A 265 -9.79 -11.56 -2.58
C PHE A 265 -10.64 -11.96 -3.79
N GLU A 266 -10.45 -11.24 -4.89
CA GLU A 266 -11.25 -11.37 -6.11
C GLU A 266 -11.07 -12.73 -6.77
N ARG A 267 -9.83 -13.14 -7.05
CA ARG A 267 -9.52 -14.48 -7.58
C ARG A 267 -10.02 -15.59 -6.66
N HIS A 268 -9.94 -15.41 -5.34
CA HIS A 268 -10.40 -16.41 -4.38
C HIS A 268 -11.92 -16.54 -4.34
N TYR A 269 -12.68 -15.45 -4.46
CA TYR A 269 -14.15 -15.44 -4.44
C TYR A 269 -14.83 -15.41 -5.83
N GLY A 270 -14.05 -15.38 -6.91
CA GLY A 270 -14.54 -15.36 -8.28
C GLY A 270 -15.13 -14.02 -8.73
N LEU A 271 -14.67 -12.91 -8.12
CA LEU A 271 -14.93 -11.54 -8.58
C LEU A 271 -13.81 -11.10 -9.55
N GLN A 272 -14.04 -10.01 -10.27
CA GLN A 272 -13.06 -9.34 -11.12
C GLN A 272 -13.49 -7.89 -11.33
N HIS A 273 -12.64 -6.92 -10.98
CA HIS A 273 -12.87 -5.51 -11.34
C HIS A 273 -12.68 -5.28 -12.84
N ALA A 274 -13.33 -4.25 -13.37
CA ALA A 274 -13.19 -3.78 -14.75
C ALA A 274 -12.04 -2.77 -14.93
N GLY A 275 -11.48 -2.27 -13.82
CA GLY A 275 -10.33 -1.37 -13.77
C GLY A 275 -10.18 -0.70 -12.40
N GLU A 276 -9.12 0.08 -12.23
CA GLU A 276 -8.82 0.86 -11.02
C GLU A 276 -8.63 2.36 -11.31
N ILE A 277 -8.97 3.21 -10.31
CA ILE A 277 -8.86 4.67 -10.45
C ILE A 277 -7.39 5.13 -10.49
N THR A 278 -6.52 4.49 -9.72
CA THR A 278 -5.11 4.86 -9.63
C THR A 278 -4.21 3.70 -9.21
N VAL A 279 -3.13 3.56 -9.98
CA VAL A 279 -2.01 2.64 -9.77
C VAL A 279 -1.18 3.04 -8.53
N SER A 280 -1.12 4.33 -8.17
CA SER A 280 -0.44 4.81 -6.96
C SER A 280 -1.38 5.71 -6.17
N PRO A 281 -2.02 5.22 -5.10
CA PRO A 281 -3.19 5.89 -4.54
C PRO A 281 -2.91 7.25 -3.88
N GLU A 282 -1.65 7.54 -3.52
CA GLU A 282 -1.21 8.85 -3.04
C GLU A 282 -1.16 9.91 -4.17
N ARG A 283 -1.02 9.49 -5.43
CA ARG A 283 -0.95 10.38 -6.60
C ARG A 283 -2.36 10.63 -7.15
N LYS A 284 -2.76 11.90 -7.19
CA LYS A 284 -4.04 12.31 -7.80
C LYS A 284 -4.02 12.06 -9.31
N PRO A 285 -5.02 11.40 -9.90
CA PRO A 285 -5.11 11.26 -11.35
C PRO A 285 -5.28 12.62 -12.02
N GLY A 286 -4.63 12.81 -13.16
CA GLY A 286 -4.79 14.00 -13.99
C GLY A 286 -6.15 14.04 -14.70
N ALA A 287 -6.52 15.21 -15.22
CA ALA A 287 -7.81 15.39 -15.91
C ALA A 287 -8.02 14.44 -17.11
N LYS A 288 -6.94 14.04 -17.80
CA LYS A 288 -6.97 13.04 -18.88
C LYS A 288 -7.45 11.67 -18.35
N LYS A 289 -6.80 11.12 -17.31
CA LYS A 289 -7.19 9.83 -16.72
C LYS A 289 -8.58 9.87 -16.07
N VAL A 290 -9.01 11.01 -15.53
CA VAL A 290 -10.40 11.17 -15.07
C VAL A 290 -11.39 11.09 -16.25
N ALA A 291 -11.06 11.62 -17.43
CA ALA A 291 -11.90 11.50 -18.62
C ALA A 291 -11.91 10.06 -19.19
N GLU A 292 -10.75 9.41 -19.23
CA GLU A 292 -10.59 8.00 -19.62
C GLU A 292 -11.43 7.08 -18.71
N LEU A 293 -11.29 7.20 -17.38
CA LEU A 293 -12.08 6.43 -16.42
C LEU A 293 -13.59 6.68 -16.54
N ARG A 294 -14.04 7.89 -16.90
CA ARG A 294 -15.47 8.15 -17.18
C ARG A 294 -15.96 7.39 -18.41
N HIS A 295 -15.12 7.32 -19.45
CA HIS A 295 -15.41 6.56 -20.65
C HIS A 295 -15.46 5.06 -20.35
N GLU A 296 -14.45 4.52 -19.65
CA GLU A 296 -14.41 3.13 -19.16
C GLU A 296 -15.66 2.76 -18.34
N ILE A 297 -16.14 3.66 -17.47
CA ILE A 297 -17.37 3.51 -16.68
C ILE A 297 -18.61 3.37 -17.57
N GLU A 298 -18.73 4.24 -18.58
CA GLU A 298 -19.88 4.27 -19.48
C GLU A 298 -19.89 3.06 -20.43
N GLU A 299 -18.74 2.70 -21.02
CA GLU A 299 -18.59 1.59 -21.96
C GLU A 299 -18.75 0.22 -21.30
N ASN A 300 -18.07 -0.02 -20.18
CA ASN A 300 -18.18 -1.30 -19.46
C ASN A 300 -19.46 -1.41 -18.60
N HIS A 301 -20.36 -0.41 -18.69
CA HIS A 301 -21.61 -0.32 -17.93
C HIS A 301 -21.41 -0.55 -16.42
N VAL A 302 -20.33 0.03 -15.88
CA VAL A 302 -19.89 -0.12 -14.48
C VAL A 302 -21.02 0.29 -13.55
N GLN A 303 -21.42 -0.61 -12.64
CA GLN A 303 -22.51 -0.34 -11.69
C GLN A 303 -22.00 0.23 -10.37
N CYS A 304 -20.72 0.01 -10.05
CA CYS A 304 -20.09 0.41 -8.80
C CYS A 304 -18.69 0.96 -8.96
N VAL A 305 -18.40 2.06 -8.27
CA VAL A 305 -17.05 2.57 -8.06
C VAL A 305 -16.75 2.59 -6.57
N PHE A 306 -15.80 1.75 -6.14
CA PHE A 306 -15.36 1.71 -4.76
C PHE A 306 -14.39 2.85 -4.43
N SER A 307 -14.54 3.38 -3.23
CA SER A 307 -13.65 4.36 -2.60
C SER A 307 -12.94 3.71 -1.42
N GLU A 308 -11.87 4.29 -0.87
CA GLU A 308 -11.20 3.74 0.32
C GLU A 308 -11.05 4.78 1.42
N PRO A 309 -11.18 4.39 2.71
CA PRO A 309 -11.04 5.30 3.85
C PRO A 309 -9.69 6.04 3.93
N GLN A 310 -8.63 5.46 3.36
CA GLN A 310 -7.26 5.96 3.41
C GLN A 310 -7.03 7.13 2.43
N PHE A 311 -7.87 7.27 1.39
CA PHE A 311 -7.64 8.20 0.28
C PHE A 311 -8.70 9.31 0.16
N SER A 312 -8.41 10.32 -0.66
CA SER A 312 -9.26 11.50 -0.74
C SER A 312 -10.58 11.23 -1.48
N PRO A 313 -11.76 11.44 -0.85
CA PRO A 313 -13.06 11.23 -1.52
C PRO A 313 -13.33 12.23 -2.64
N ALA A 314 -12.51 13.28 -2.78
CA ALA A 314 -12.63 14.26 -3.85
C ALA A 314 -12.41 13.67 -5.24
N ILE A 315 -11.57 12.64 -5.38
CA ILE A 315 -11.29 11.98 -6.67
C ILE A 315 -12.53 11.21 -7.13
N VAL A 316 -13.06 10.31 -6.28
CA VAL A 316 -14.27 9.53 -6.57
C VAL A 316 -15.47 10.46 -6.83
N LYS A 317 -15.59 11.56 -6.08
CA LYS A 317 -16.63 12.56 -6.34
C LYS A 317 -16.50 13.24 -7.70
N ALA A 318 -15.29 13.57 -8.15
CA ALA A 318 -15.06 14.20 -9.46
C ALA A 318 -15.30 13.20 -10.62
N LEU A 319 -14.92 11.94 -10.42
CA LEU A 319 -15.15 10.85 -11.37
C LEU A 319 -16.65 10.59 -11.58
N LEU A 320 -17.42 10.56 -10.50
CA LEU A 320 -18.86 10.26 -10.51
C LEU A 320 -19.77 11.50 -10.71
N ASP A 321 -19.22 12.70 -10.97
CA ASP A 321 -20.05 13.90 -11.10
C ASP A 321 -20.96 13.85 -12.34
N GLY A 322 -22.27 13.89 -12.10
CA GLY A 322 -23.33 13.67 -13.10
C GLY A 322 -23.64 12.21 -13.43
N SER A 323 -22.97 11.25 -12.80
CA SER A 323 -23.19 9.81 -13.02
C SER A 323 -24.30 9.24 -12.11
N SER A 324 -24.93 8.15 -12.55
CA SER A 324 -25.89 7.34 -11.76
C SER A 324 -25.26 6.10 -11.12
N VAL A 325 -23.95 5.94 -11.23
CA VAL A 325 -23.20 4.77 -10.73
C VAL A 325 -23.11 4.79 -9.21
N ASN A 326 -23.28 3.62 -8.59
CA ASN A 326 -23.23 3.49 -7.14
C ASN A 326 -21.80 3.67 -6.61
N THR A 327 -21.68 4.07 -5.35
CA THR A 327 -20.38 4.12 -4.67
C THR A 327 -20.49 3.68 -3.21
N ALA A 328 -19.46 2.97 -2.75
CA ALA A 328 -19.31 2.50 -1.39
C ALA A 328 -17.83 2.56 -0.96
N PRO A 329 -17.53 2.63 0.34
CA PRO A 329 -16.18 2.40 0.83
C PRO A 329 -15.85 0.91 0.82
N LEU A 330 -14.64 0.59 0.39
CA LEU A 330 -13.98 -0.70 0.51
C LEU A 330 -12.75 -0.47 1.38
N ASP A 331 -12.58 -1.23 2.46
CA ASP A 331 -11.51 -1.01 3.45
C ASP A 331 -10.58 -2.23 3.50
N PRO A 332 -9.44 -2.21 2.77
CA PRO A 332 -8.55 -3.35 2.69
C PRO A 332 -7.77 -3.58 3.98
N LEU A 333 -7.76 -2.62 4.92
CA LEU A 333 -7.05 -2.71 6.20
C LEU A 333 -7.97 -3.04 7.38
N GLY A 334 -9.29 -2.85 7.24
CA GLY A 334 -10.26 -3.09 8.30
C GLY A 334 -10.05 -2.18 9.51
N GLY A 335 -9.91 -0.88 9.27
CA GLY A 335 -9.52 0.13 10.25
C GLY A 335 -10.45 0.20 11.47
N ASP A 336 -11.74 -0.03 11.31
CA ASP A 336 -12.72 -0.03 12.42
C ASP A 336 -12.85 -1.40 13.12
N ILE A 337 -12.17 -2.44 12.63
CA ILE A 337 -12.24 -3.78 13.22
C ILE A 337 -11.48 -3.80 14.56
N LYS A 338 -12.26 -3.87 15.65
CA LYS A 338 -11.73 -4.13 16.99
C LYS A 338 -10.87 -5.39 17.00
N LEU A 339 -9.71 -5.34 17.66
CA LEU A 339 -8.79 -6.46 17.77
C LEU A 339 -9.22 -7.45 18.88
N ASP A 340 -9.43 -8.70 18.48
CA ASP A 340 -9.57 -9.90 19.32
C ASP A 340 -9.40 -11.14 18.42
N SER A 341 -9.49 -12.35 18.98
CA SER A 341 -9.24 -13.60 18.24
C SER A 341 -10.23 -13.93 17.11
N ASN A 342 -11.32 -13.17 16.95
CA ASN A 342 -12.25 -13.26 15.81
C ASN A 342 -12.16 -12.06 14.86
N ALA A 343 -11.18 -11.16 15.05
CA ALA A 343 -11.06 -9.94 14.26
C ALA A 343 -10.93 -10.20 12.75
N TYR A 344 -10.08 -11.15 12.35
CA TYR A 344 -9.85 -11.46 10.93
C TYR A 344 -11.12 -11.99 10.24
N TYR A 345 -11.97 -12.75 10.95
CA TYR A 345 -13.27 -13.18 10.42
C TYR A 345 -14.22 -12.00 10.20
N ARG A 346 -14.26 -11.03 11.12
CA ARG A 346 -15.08 -9.82 10.98
C ARG A 346 -14.56 -8.89 9.90
N PHE A 347 -13.26 -8.87 9.67
CA PHE A 347 -12.65 -8.16 8.55
C PHE A 347 -13.12 -8.74 7.21
N LEU A 348 -12.98 -10.05 7.00
CA LEU A 348 -13.48 -10.69 5.77
C LEU A 348 -15.00 -10.54 5.60
N ASP A 349 -15.77 -10.67 6.69
CA ASP A 349 -17.23 -10.46 6.71
C ASP A 349 -17.57 -9.01 6.30
N SER A 350 -16.89 -8.02 6.89
CA SER A 350 -17.06 -6.59 6.59
C SER A 350 -16.69 -6.26 5.14
N LEU A 351 -15.55 -6.74 4.66
CA LEU A 351 -15.08 -6.51 3.28
C LEU A 351 -16.05 -7.12 2.27
N SER A 352 -16.52 -8.35 2.52
CA SER A 352 -17.57 -8.96 1.68
C SER A 352 -18.90 -8.20 1.75
N GLY A 353 -19.25 -7.65 2.90
CA GLY A 353 -20.43 -6.82 3.10
C GLY A 353 -20.34 -5.48 2.35
N GLN A 354 -19.15 -4.89 2.25
CA GLN A 354 -18.89 -3.68 1.46
C GLN A 354 -19.11 -3.94 -0.04
N PHE A 355 -18.52 -5.02 -0.58
CA PHE A 355 -18.81 -5.47 -1.95
C PHE A 355 -20.32 -5.65 -2.19
N LEU A 356 -20.99 -6.43 -1.34
CA LEU A 356 -22.43 -6.71 -1.45
C LEU A 356 -23.31 -5.46 -1.30
N SER A 357 -22.86 -4.44 -0.56
CA SER A 357 -23.62 -3.19 -0.35
C SER A 357 -23.71 -2.31 -1.60
N CYS A 358 -22.82 -2.52 -2.57
CA CYS A 358 -22.83 -1.80 -3.83
C CYS A 358 -23.32 -2.69 -4.99
N LEU A 359 -22.85 -3.94 -5.06
CA LEU A 359 -23.10 -4.84 -6.20
C LEU A 359 -24.44 -5.62 -6.13
N GLY A 360 -25.19 -5.54 -5.02
CA GLY A 360 -26.27 -6.47 -4.65
C GLY A 360 -27.70 -5.94 -4.66
#